data_AF-A0A8E2DUL1-F1
#
_entry.id   AF-A0A8E2DUL1-F1
#
_cell.length_a   1.000
_cell.length_b   1.000
_cell.length_c   1.000
_cell.angle_alpha   90.00
_cell.angle_beta   90.00
_cell.angle_gamma   90.00
#
_symmetry.space_group_name_H-M   'P 1'
#
loop_
_entity.id
_entity.type
_entity.pdbx_description
1 polymer ?
#
loop_
_entity_poly.entity_id
_entity_poly.type
_entity_poly.pdbx_seq_one_letter_code
_entity_poly.pdbx_strand_id
1 'polypeptide(L)'
;MLSLGRASAASRVASRAFSTSSTRADVAKLTLVGRLVRQPEVRRTRNDKEFVSYSVATTDYDNRASTPEEPKYRSTFHNVFSFNPSSYTYLRSVPKGSLVYVEAGFELREPDPNAEPSSPQGQRQIFLRHESLRLLSKPKNAREEGAEGEGEEFSE
;
A
#
# COMPACT_ATOMS: atom_id res chain seq x y z
N MET A 1 -67.68 -9.43 -45.33
CA MET A 1 -66.71 -8.81 -44.41
C MET A 1 -66.88 -9.43 -43.03
N LEU A 2 -65.98 -10.31 -42.59
CA LEU A 2 -65.77 -10.70 -41.18
C LEU A 2 -64.52 -11.59 -41.16
N SER A 3 -63.38 -11.03 -40.75
CA SER A 3 -62.10 -11.74 -40.67
C SER A 3 -62.00 -12.56 -39.38
N LEU A 4 -61.66 -13.84 -39.51
CA LEU A 4 -61.32 -14.72 -38.41
C LEU A 4 -59.85 -14.52 -38.03
N GLY A 5 -59.59 -13.98 -36.84
CA GLY A 5 -58.24 -13.84 -36.29
C GLY A 5 -58.20 -14.35 -34.86
N ARG A 6 -57.97 -15.65 -34.66
CA ARG A 6 -57.66 -16.21 -33.34
C ARG A 6 -56.24 -15.83 -32.95
N ALA A 7 -56.11 -14.93 -31.97
CA ALA A 7 -54.81 -14.54 -31.41
C ALA A 7 -54.20 -15.73 -30.65
N SER A 8 -52.96 -16.09 -31.01
CA SER A 8 -52.15 -17.05 -30.26
C SER A 8 -51.56 -16.34 -29.03
N ALA A 9 -51.93 -16.80 -27.83
CA ALA A 9 -51.34 -16.31 -26.59
C ALA A 9 -49.96 -16.95 -26.41
N ALA A 10 -48.90 -16.22 -26.78
CA ALA A 10 -47.54 -16.63 -26.47
C ALA A 10 -47.34 -16.61 -24.94
N SER A 11 -47.07 -17.78 -24.36
CA SER A 11 -46.59 -17.91 -22.99
C SER A 11 -45.27 -17.16 -22.87
N ARG A 12 -45.29 -16.01 -22.19
CA ARG A 12 -44.06 -15.31 -21.81
C ARG A 12 -43.41 -16.14 -20.71
N VAL A 13 -42.48 -17.02 -21.10
CA VAL A 13 -41.48 -17.55 -20.18
C VAL A 13 -40.75 -16.33 -19.62
N ALA A 14 -41.03 -15.98 -18.37
CA ALA A 14 -40.28 -14.98 -17.65
C ALA A 14 -38.85 -15.51 -17.51
N SER A 15 -37.97 -15.12 -18.43
CA SER A 15 -36.53 -15.24 -18.25
C SER A 15 -36.19 -14.43 -17.01
N ARG A 16 -35.95 -15.13 -15.89
CA ARG A 16 -35.40 -14.51 -14.69
C ARG A 16 -34.06 -13.90 -15.10
N ALA A 17 -34.06 -12.57 -15.16
CA ALA A 17 -32.91 -11.76 -15.54
C ALA A 17 -31.73 -12.07 -14.61
N PHE A 18 -30.55 -12.07 -15.22
CA PHE A 18 -29.24 -12.25 -14.62
C PHE A 18 -29.12 -11.58 -13.24
N SER A 19 -28.58 -12.32 -12.28
CA SER A 19 -28.20 -11.80 -10.96
C SER A 19 -27.23 -10.63 -11.13
N THR A 20 -27.68 -9.41 -10.85
CA THR A 20 -26.83 -8.22 -10.74
C THR A 20 -26.27 -8.07 -9.33
N SER A 21 -25.95 -9.17 -8.64
CA SER A 21 -25.01 -9.08 -7.53
C SER A 21 -23.66 -8.80 -8.18
N SER A 22 -23.32 -7.51 -8.35
CA SER A 22 -21.91 -7.11 -8.47
C SER A 22 -21.17 -7.97 -7.44
N THR A 23 -20.21 -8.77 -7.87
CA THR A 23 -19.24 -9.33 -6.93
C THR A 23 -18.66 -8.13 -6.20
N ARG A 24 -19.16 -7.84 -4.99
CA ARG A 24 -18.51 -6.88 -4.11
C ARG A 24 -17.18 -7.57 -3.82
N ALA A 25 -16.16 -7.21 -4.57
CA ALA A 25 -14.81 -7.50 -4.17
C ALA A 25 -14.63 -6.70 -2.88
N ASP A 26 -14.57 -7.39 -1.75
CA ASP A 26 -14.27 -6.75 -0.47
C ASP A 26 -12.90 -6.09 -0.58
N VAL A 27 -12.80 -4.83 -0.17
CA VAL A 27 -11.55 -4.05 -0.26
C VAL A 27 -11.09 -3.67 1.13
N ALA A 28 -9.91 -4.14 1.50
CA ALA A 28 -9.16 -3.68 2.65
C ALA A 28 -7.90 -2.96 2.16
N LYS A 29 -7.87 -1.63 2.28
CA LYS A 29 -6.78 -0.78 1.78
C LYS A 29 -6.30 0.16 2.87
N LEU A 30 -4.98 0.28 2.99
CA LEU A 30 -4.29 1.25 3.81
C LEU A 30 -3.61 2.28 2.90
N THR A 31 -3.83 3.56 3.22
CA THR A 31 -3.18 4.69 2.53
C THR A 31 -2.24 5.37 3.50
N LEU A 32 -0.98 5.54 3.10
CA LEU A 32 0.08 6.10 3.92
C LEU A 32 0.68 7.32 3.25
N VAL A 33 0.83 8.42 4.00
CA VAL A 33 1.66 9.56 3.62
C VAL A 33 2.74 9.69 4.69
N GLY A 34 3.98 9.40 4.32
CA GLY A 34 5.06 9.30 5.29
C GLY A 34 6.43 9.28 4.66
N ARG A 35 7.46 9.10 5.48
CA ARG A 35 8.85 9.07 5.01
C ARG A 35 9.39 7.66 4.97
N LEU A 36 10.14 7.34 3.91
CA LEU A 36 10.88 6.09 3.87
C LEU A 36 12.00 6.10 4.92
N VAL A 37 11.98 5.12 5.81
CA VAL A 37 13.01 4.98 6.87
C VAL A 37 14.33 4.53 6.27
N ARG A 38 14.26 3.61 5.30
CA ARG A 38 15.40 3.04 4.60
C ARG A 38 15.09 2.93 3.12
N GLN A 39 16.14 2.80 2.31
CA GLN A 39 15.99 2.52 0.89
C GLN A 39 15.32 1.13 0.71
N PRO A 40 14.39 0.98 -0.24
CA PRO A 40 13.76 -0.32 -0.49
C PRO A 40 14.77 -1.38 -0.92
N GLU A 41 14.74 -2.52 -0.24
CA GLU A 41 15.69 -3.64 -0.42
C GLU A 41 15.00 -4.86 -1.03
N VAL A 42 15.71 -5.59 -1.90
CA VAL A 42 15.24 -6.88 -2.44
C VAL A 42 15.64 -7.97 -1.47
N ARG A 43 14.69 -8.79 -1.06
CA ARG A 43 14.89 -9.96 -0.21
C ARG A 43 14.29 -11.19 -0.90
N ARG A 44 14.63 -12.37 -0.39
CA ARG A 44 14.10 -13.64 -0.87
C ARG A 44 13.31 -14.35 0.21
N THR A 45 12.19 -14.94 -0.18
CA THR A 45 11.38 -15.79 0.68
C THR A 45 12.05 -17.15 0.86
N ARG A 46 11.54 -17.97 1.78
CA ARG A 46 11.99 -19.37 1.95
C ARG A 46 11.83 -20.22 0.68
N ASN A 47 10.93 -19.82 -0.21
CA ASN A 47 10.65 -20.50 -1.47
C ASN A 47 11.43 -19.88 -2.65
N ASP A 48 12.53 -19.16 -2.38
CA ASP A 48 13.41 -18.47 -3.34
C ASP A 48 12.70 -17.42 -4.24
N LYS A 49 11.49 -16.98 -3.87
CA LYS A 49 10.82 -15.86 -4.55
C LYS A 49 11.34 -14.53 -4.04
N GLU A 50 11.78 -13.67 -4.95
CA GLU A 50 12.20 -12.30 -4.65
C GLU A 50 11.02 -11.39 -4.34
N PHE A 51 11.21 -10.49 -3.37
CA PHE A 51 10.27 -9.44 -3.01
C PHE A 51 11.02 -8.19 -2.55
N VAL A 52 10.42 -7.02 -2.73
CA VAL A 52 10.96 -5.76 -2.18
C VAL A 52 10.26 -5.43 -0.89
N SER A 53 11.02 -5.10 0.15
CA SER A 53 10.48 -4.62 1.42
C SER A 53 10.96 -3.21 1.73
N TYR A 54 10.06 -2.38 2.26
CA TYR A 54 10.37 -1.03 2.72
C TYR A 54 9.50 -0.62 3.90
N SER A 55 10.00 0.32 4.71
CA SER A 55 9.33 0.81 5.90
C SER A 55 8.98 2.29 5.74
N VAL A 56 7.71 2.63 5.96
CA VAL A 56 7.20 4.00 5.93
C VAL A 56 6.94 4.45 7.36
N ALA A 57 7.55 5.55 7.78
CA ALA A 57 7.25 6.20 9.05
C ALA A 57 6.14 7.24 8.84
N THR A 58 5.09 7.14 9.65
CA THR A 58 4.06 8.17 9.78
C THR A 58 4.11 8.73 11.19
N THR A 59 4.02 10.05 11.32
CA THR A 59 4.03 10.73 12.63
C THR A 59 2.66 11.29 12.88
N ASP A 60 2.08 10.93 14.02
CA ASP A 60 0.83 11.51 14.52
C ASP A 60 1.14 12.54 15.62
N TYR A 61 0.37 13.63 15.64
CA TYR A 61 0.49 14.67 16.66
C TYR A 61 -0.54 14.39 17.75
N ASP A 62 -0.06 14.05 18.94
CA ASP A 62 -0.94 13.81 20.08
C ASP A 62 -1.34 15.15 20.69
N ASN A 63 -2.55 15.61 20.36
CA ASN A 63 -3.12 16.84 20.89
C ASN A 63 -3.64 16.70 22.33
N ARG A 64 -3.61 15.49 22.92
CA ARG A 64 -4.13 15.21 24.28
C ARG A 64 -3.04 15.16 25.34
N ALA A 65 -1.76 15.19 24.93
CA ALA A 65 -0.62 15.30 25.84
C ALA A 65 -0.76 16.58 26.68
N SER A 66 -1.32 16.41 27.88
CA SER A 66 -1.65 17.50 28.82
C SER A 66 -0.47 17.82 29.74
N THR A 67 0.48 16.89 29.84
CA THR A 67 1.67 17.01 30.67
C THR A 67 2.87 17.45 29.82
N PRO A 68 3.71 18.39 30.29
CA PRO A 68 4.89 18.87 29.55
C PRO A 68 5.91 17.77 29.19
N GLU A 69 5.84 16.62 29.85
CA GLU A 69 6.81 15.52 29.76
C GLU A 69 6.46 14.47 28.70
N GLU A 70 5.22 14.45 28.18
CA GLU A 70 4.84 13.48 27.15
C GLU A 70 5.28 13.94 25.75
N PRO A 71 5.90 13.05 24.94
CA PRO A 71 6.27 13.39 23.58
C PRO A 71 5.03 13.64 22.73
N LYS A 72 4.88 14.89 22.27
CA LYS A 72 3.77 15.36 21.42
C LYS A 72 3.66 14.65 20.05
N TYR A 73 4.68 13.88 19.66
CA TYR A 73 4.75 13.21 18.37
C TYR A 73 4.94 11.70 18.56
N ARG A 74 3.99 10.91 18.07
CA ARG A 74 4.08 9.45 18.05
C ARG A 74 4.36 8.97 16.64
N SER A 75 5.47 8.26 16.45
CA SER A 75 5.81 7.68 15.15
C SER A 75 5.40 6.23 15.08
N THR A 76 4.71 5.86 13.99
CA THR A 76 4.35 4.48 13.66
C THR A 76 5.08 4.04 12.40
N PHE A 77 5.55 2.80 12.40
CA PHE A 77 6.38 2.25 11.33
C PHE A 77 5.62 1.13 10.61
N HIS A 78 5.36 1.35 9.33
CA HIS A 78 4.58 0.45 8.49
C HIS A 78 5.52 -0.31 7.56
N ASN A 79 5.59 -1.64 7.68
CA ASN A 79 6.40 -2.49 6.82
C ASN A 79 5.55 -2.97 5.64
N VAL A 80 5.95 -2.58 4.42
CA VAL A 80 5.23 -2.88 3.18
C VAL A 80 6.06 -3.79 2.30
N PHE A 81 5.38 -4.78 1.69
CA PHE A 81 5.99 -5.81 0.86
C PHE A 81 5.45 -5.75 -0.56
N SER A 82 6.33 -5.66 -1.55
CA SER A 82 5.99 -5.80 -2.96
C SER A 82 6.49 -7.13 -3.51
N PHE A 83 5.57 -7.90 -4.07
CA PHE A 83 5.85 -9.16 -4.78
C PHE A 83 5.75 -9.00 -6.30
N ASN A 84 5.52 -7.78 -6.80
CA ASN A 84 5.38 -7.53 -8.23
C ASN A 84 6.74 -7.09 -8.82
N PRO A 85 7.39 -7.92 -9.65
CA PRO A 85 8.72 -7.61 -10.20
C PRO A 85 8.76 -6.29 -10.99
N SER A 86 7.66 -5.90 -11.63
CA SER A 86 7.61 -4.64 -12.41
C SER A 86 7.82 -3.40 -11.54
N SER A 87 7.49 -3.49 -10.25
CA SER A 87 7.65 -2.38 -9.30
C SER A 87 9.07 -2.26 -8.74
N TYR A 88 9.92 -3.29 -8.87
CA TYR A 88 11.17 -3.36 -8.12
C TYR A 88 12.16 -2.26 -8.52
N THR A 89 12.31 -2.01 -9.82
CA THR A 89 13.21 -0.96 -10.32
C THR A 89 12.78 0.42 -9.83
N TYR A 90 11.48 0.72 -9.89
CA TYR A 90 10.96 1.99 -9.41
C TYR A 90 11.13 2.14 -7.90
N LEU A 91 10.75 1.13 -7.11
CA LEU A 91 10.89 1.17 -5.65
C LEU A 91 12.34 1.39 -5.22
N ARG A 92 13.30 0.68 -5.83
CA ARG A 92 14.73 0.85 -5.52
C ARG A 92 15.29 2.23 -5.86
N SER A 93 14.70 2.92 -6.84
CA SER A 93 15.11 4.26 -7.23
C SER A 93 14.76 5.33 -6.20
N VAL A 94 13.84 5.05 -5.26
CA VAL A 94 13.40 6.01 -4.26
C VAL A 94 14.41 6.07 -3.11
N PRO A 95 15.04 7.22 -2.84
CA PRO A 95 16.03 7.33 -1.78
C PRO A 95 15.38 7.34 -0.39
N LYS A 96 16.16 6.95 0.64
CA LYS A 96 15.76 7.08 2.04
C LYS A 96 15.35 8.52 2.38
N GLY A 97 14.42 8.69 3.32
CA GLY A 97 13.94 10.00 3.76
C GLY A 97 12.98 10.69 2.79
N SER A 98 12.73 10.12 1.60
CA SER A 98 11.73 10.63 0.66
C SER A 98 10.33 10.62 1.28
N LEU A 99 9.59 11.70 1.04
CA LEU A 99 8.16 11.77 1.35
C LEU A 99 7.40 11.02 0.26
N VAL A 100 6.63 10.02 0.64
CA VAL A 100 5.92 9.12 -0.27
C VAL A 100 4.45 9.00 0.09
N TYR A 101 3.62 8.84 -0.94
CA TYR A 101 2.25 8.35 -0.85
C TYR A 101 2.26 6.87 -1.22
N VAL A 102 1.69 6.01 -0.38
CA VAL A 102 1.66 4.56 -0.59
C VAL A 102 0.25 4.04 -0.40
N GLU A 103 -0.21 3.24 -1.35
CA GLU A 103 -1.40 2.39 -1.18
C GLU A 103 -0.96 0.95 -0.99
N ALA A 104 -1.50 0.30 0.03
CA ALA A 104 -1.25 -1.09 0.33
C ALA A 104 -2.55 -1.83 0.62
N GLY A 105 -2.65 -3.07 0.15
CA GLY A 105 -3.65 -4.01 0.63
C GLY A 105 -3.37 -4.34 2.10
N PHE A 106 -4.40 -4.25 2.94
CA PHE A 106 -4.32 -4.57 4.36
C PHE A 106 -4.79 -6.00 4.57
N GLU A 107 -3.88 -6.87 5.01
CA GLU A 107 -4.18 -8.24 5.40
C GLU A 107 -3.74 -8.43 6.85
N LEU A 108 -4.52 -9.23 7.57
CA LEU A 108 -4.27 -9.53 8.95
C LEU A 108 -4.21 -11.05 9.09
N ARG A 109 -3.09 -11.55 9.61
CA ARG A 109 -2.88 -12.96 9.84
C ARG A 109 -3.07 -13.27 11.31
N GLU A 110 -4.00 -14.17 11.57
CA GLU A 110 -4.23 -14.70 12.91
C GLU A 110 -3.04 -15.54 13.36
N PRO A 111 -2.72 -15.51 14.66
CA PRO A 111 -1.68 -16.35 15.21
C PRO A 111 -2.05 -17.83 15.06
N ASP A 112 -1.04 -18.68 14.84
CA ASP A 112 -1.21 -20.13 14.87
C ASP A 112 -1.49 -20.57 16.32
N PRO A 113 -2.62 -21.25 16.60
CA PRO A 113 -2.96 -21.68 17.95
C PRO A 113 -1.97 -22.68 18.54
N ASN A 114 -1.17 -23.35 17.72
CA ASN A 114 -0.16 -24.32 18.17
C ASN A 114 1.24 -23.73 18.34
N ALA A 115 1.45 -22.46 17.93
CA ALA A 115 2.74 -21.81 18.06
C ALA A 115 2.94 -21.24 19.47
N GLU A 116 4.20 -21.15 19.90
CA GLU A 116 4.53 -20.47 21.16
C GLU A 116 4.08 -19.00 21.10
N PRO A 117 3.47 -18.45 22.16
CA PRO A 117 2.91 -17.09 22.14
C PRO A 117 3.97 -15.99 21.97
N SER A 118 5.22 -16.28 22.33
CA SER A 118 6.37 -15.40 22.12
C SER A 118 6.94 -15.49 20.69
N SER A 119 6.60 -16.53 19.93
CA SER A 119 7.08 -16.69 18.56
C SER A 119 6.36 -15.72 17.62
N PRO A 120 6.98 -15.34 16.49
CA PRO A 120 6.30 -14.52 15.48
C PRO A 120 4.99 -15.14 14.98
N GLN A 121 4.89 -16.47 14.99
CA GLN A 121 3.71 -17.21 14.53
C GLN A 121 2.58 -17.23 15.57
N GLY A 122 2.91 -17.10 16.86
CA GLY A 122 1.94 -16.99 17.95
C GLY A 122 1.40 -15.57 18.16
N GLN A 123 1.86 -14.59 17.37
CA GLN A 123 1.39 -13.20 17.41
C GLN A 123 0.62 -12.84 16.14
N ARG A 124 -0.37 -11.96 16.30
CA ARG A 124 -1.14 -11.43 15.18
C ARG A 124 -0.26 -10.56 14.29
N GLN A 125 -0.20 -10.86 13.00
CA GLN A 125 0.67 -10.16 12.06
C GLN A 125 -0.14 -9.26 11.13
N ILE A 126 0.29 -8.01 10.99
CA ILE A 126 -0.22 -7.10 9.96
C ILE A 126 0.63 -7.27 8.71
N PHE A 127 -0.01 -7.56 7.60
CA PHE A 127 0.63 -7.77 6.32
C PHE A 127 0.16 -6.71 5.32
N LEU A 128 1.09 -5.84 4.91
CA LEU A 128 0.81 -4.76 3.97
C LEU A 128 1.38 -5.12 2.59
N ARG A 129 0.51 -5.38 1.62
CA ARG A 129 0.90 -5.70 0.24
C ARG A 129 0.91 -4.43 -0.61
N HIS A 130 2.06 -4.09 -1.17
CA HIS A 130 2.21 -2.92 -2.05
C HIS A 130 1.21 -2.97 -3.24
N GLU A 131 0.51 -1.87 -3.46
CA GLU A 131 -0.28 -1.64 -4.68
C GLU A 131 0.30 -0.49 -5.50
N SER A 132 0.55 0.66 -4.88
CA SER A 132 1.16 1.80 -5.56
C SER A 132 2.03 2.61 -4.61
N LEU A 133 3.05 3.27 -5.17
CA LEU A 133 3.87 4.26 -4.48
C LEU A 133 4.04 5.46 -5.40
N ARG A 134 3.90 6.66 -4.83
CA ARG A 134 4.18 7.92 -5.51
C ARG A 134 5.16 8.73 -4.67
N LEU A 135 6.22 9.20 -5.31
CA LEU A 135 7.17 10.12 -4.70
C LEU A 135 6.57 11.53 -4.64
N LEU A 136 6.39 12.07 -3.44
CA LEU A 136 5.86 13.43 -3.23
C LEU A 136 7.00 14.46 -3.12
N SER A 137 8.07 14.12 -2.38
CA SER A 137 9.25 14.98 -2.25
C SER A 137 10.50 14.16 -1.99
N LYS A 138 11.61 14.57 -2.61
CA LYS A 138 12.97 14.07 -2.29
C LYS A 138 13.42 14.56 -0.90
N PRO A 139 14.36 13.85 -0.24
CA PRO A 139 14.92 14.27 1.04
C PRO A 139 15.64 15.62 0.92
N LYS A 140 15.59 16.43 1.99
CA LYS A 140 16.16 17.78 2.02
C LYS A 140 17.67 17.78 1.73
N ASN A 141 18.41 16.85 2.31
CA ASN A 141 19.87 16.77 2.15
C ASN A 141 20.32 16.52 0.70
N ALA A 142 19.48 15.88 -0.13
CA ALA A 142 19.79 15.68 -1.54
C ALA A 142 19.63 16.95 -2.40
N ARG A 143 19.08 18.05 -1.86
CA ARG A 143 18.99 19.34 -2.56
C ARG A 143 20.25 20.18 -2.39
N GLU A 144 20.98 20.00 -1.30
CA GLU A 144 22.20 20.79 -0.99
C GLU A 144 23.37 20.29 -1.84
N GLU A 145 23.54 18.97 -2.01
CA GLU A 145 24.59 18.37 -2.86
C GLU A 145 24.45 18.71 -4.36
N GLY A 146 23.26 19.12 -4.83
CA GLY A 146 23.01 19.47 -6.23
C GLY A 146 23.19 20.95 -6.57
N ALA A 147 23.28 21.83 -5.56
CA ALA A 147 23.38 23.27 -5.74
C ALA A 147 24.83 23.78 -5.75
N GLU A 148 25.79 22.97 -5.28
CA GLU A 148 27.20 23.35 -5.19
C GLU A 148 28.01 22.97 -6.45
N GLY A 149 27.40 22.29 -7.43
CA GLY A 149 28.07 21.79 -8.65
C GLY A 149 27.98 22.68 -9.89
N GLU A 150 27.31 23.83 -9.84
CA GLU A 150 27.08 24.72 -11.00
C GLU A 150 27.84 26.07 -10.91
N GLY A 151 28.79 26.19 -9.99
CA GLY A 151 29.36 27.49 -9.58
C GLY A 151 30.78 27.85 -10.04
N GLU A 152 31.58 26.96 -10.65
CA GLU A 152 32.99 27.27 -10.97
C GLU A 152 33.47 26.59 -12.26
N GLU A 153 33.06 27.10 -13.42
CA GLU A 153 33.84 26.97 -14.65
C GLU A 153 33.55 28.16 -15.58
N PHE A 154 34.06 29.35 -15.25
CA PHE A 154 34.29 30.44 -16.21
C PHE A 154 35.19 31.52 -15.57
N SER A 155 36.50 31.47 -15.86
CA SER A 155 37.32 32.66 -16.17
C SER A 155 38.71 32.23 -16.68
N GLU A 156 38.94 32.62 -17.94
CA GLU A 156 40.20 32.93 -18.66
C GLU A 156 41.52 32.20 -18.34
#